data_AF-A0A0C3PC76-F1
#
_entry.id   AF-A0A0C3PC76-F1
#
_cell.length_a   1.000
_cell.length_b   1.000
_cell.length_c   1.000
_cell.angle_alpha   90.00
_cell.angle_beta   90.00
_cell.angle_gamma   90.00
#
_symmetry.space_group_name_H-M   'P 1'
#
loop_
_entity.id
_entity.type
_entity.pdbx_description
1 polymer ?
#
loop_
_entity_poly.entity_id
_entity_poly.type
_entity_poly.pdbx_seq_one_letter_code
_entity_poly.pdbx_strand_id
1 'polypeptide(L)'
;MSSHPSLMALAEHGIGCVIVFECLFFQLQVKDEANDRKDLQQHLTEIVRKYEKSGVQKAVIAHIAAAFQQHGESVDDLCPMLVGIAQENQMCKTYSLPQ
;
A
#
# COMPACT_ATOMS: atom_id res chain seq x y z
N MET A 1 6.48 -1.81 29.38
CA MET A 1 5.94 -3.01 28.72
C MET A 1 5.92 -2.71 27.24
N SER A 2 6.74 -3.38 26.43
CA SER A 2 6.69 -3.23 24.98
C SER A 2 5.41 -3.89 24.49
N SER A 3 4.43 -3.08 24.11
CA SER A 3 3.23 -3.60 23.44
C SER A 3 3.66 -4.05 22.04
N HIS A 4 3.75 -5.36 21.83
CA HIS A 4 3.91 -5.87 20.48
C HIS A 4 2.69 -5.43 19.65
N PRO A 5 2.88 -4.91 18.43
CA PRO A 5 1.76 -4.58 17.55
C PRO A 5 0.97 -5.86 17.25
N SER A 6 -0.37 -5.73 17.18
CA SER A 6 -1.24 -6.85 16.79
C SER A 6 -0.94 -7.29 15.36
N LEU A 7 -1.27 -8.54 15.02
CA LEU A 7 -1.10 -9.05 13.67
C LEU A 7 -1.88 -8.21 12.63
N MET A 8 -3.04 -7.70 13.02
CA MET A 8 -3.83 -6.76 12.22
C MET A 8 -3.08 -5.45 11.96
N ALA A 9 -2.51 -4.81 12.99
CA ALA A 9 -1.74 -3.58 12.82
C ALA A 9 -0.48 -3.80 11.95
N LEU A 10 0.14 -4.97 12.07
CA LEU A 10 1.25 -5.37 11.19
C LEU A 10 0.79 -5.54 9.73
N ALA A 11 -0.37 -6.17 9.51
CA ALA A 11 -0.94 -6.33 8.18
C ALA A 11 -1.32 -4.98 7.55
N GLU A 12 -1.99 -4.09 8.29
CA GLU A 12 -2.35 -2.75 7.84
C GLU A 12 -1.12 -1.94 7.41
N HIS A 13 -0.09 -1.92 8.26
CA HIS A 13 1.14 -1.21 7.97
C HIS A 13 1.91 -1.84 6.79
N GLY A 14 2.04 -3.17 6.78
CA GLY A 14 2.74 -3.91 5.74
C GLY A 14 2.13 -3.71 4.36
N ILE A 15 0.81 -3.85 4.24
CA ILE A 15 0.09 -3.66 2.96
C ILE A 15 0.15 -2.20 2.52
N GLY A 16 0.01 -1.25 3.45
CA GLY A 16 0.21 0.17 3.14
C GLY A 16 1.59 0.46 2.58
N CYS A 17 2.64 -0.10 3.18
CA CYS A 17 4.01 0.01 2.68
C CYS A 17 4.17 -0.58 1.28
N VAL A 18 3.63 -1.78 1.01
CA VAL A 18 3.69 -2.40 -0.32
C VAL A 18 3.08 -1.48 -1.38
N ILE A 19 1.88 -0.95 -1.14
CA ILE A 19 1.19 -0.06 -2.09
C ILE A 19 1.96 1.25 -2.31
N VAL A 20 2.48 1.85 -1.24
CA VAL A 20 3.28 3.09 -1.31
C VAL A 20 4.58 2.87 -2.07
N PHE A 21 5.32 1.80 -1.79
CA PHE A 21 6.59 1.51 -2.46
C PHE A 21 6.41 1.13 -3.92
N GLU A 22 5.39 0.33 -4.24
CA GLU A 22 5.01 0.05 -5.63
C GLU A 22 4.76 1.38 -6.37
N CYS A 23 4.01 2.29 -5.75
CA CYS A 23 3.68 3.56 -6.37
C CYS A 23 4.87 4.49 -6.57
N LEU A 24 5.75 4.56 -5.57
CA LEU A 24 7.01 5.27 -5.66
C LEU A 24 7.89 4.72 -6.78
N PHE A 25 8.05 3.39 -6.86
CA PHE A 25 8.89 2.75 -7.86
C PHE A 25 8.45 3.10 -9.28
N PHE A 26 7.18 2.95 -9.62
CA PHE A 26 6.67 3.30 -10.95
C PHE A 26 6.77 4.79 -11.24
N GLN A 27 6.51 5.67 -10.26
CA GLN A 27 6.63 7.10 -10.46
C GLN A 27 8.07 7.52 -10.79
N LEU A 28 9.07 6.88 -10.16
CA LEU A 28 10.48 7.16 -10.44
C LEU A 28 10.87 6.71 -11.86
N GLN A 29 10.37 5.55 -12.32
CA GLN A 29 10.63 5.06 -13.68
C GLN A 29 10.03 5.95 -14.78
N VAL A 30 8.84 6.53 -14.55
CA VAL A 30 8.19 7.42 -15.53
C VAL A 30 8.86 8.81 -15.58
N LYS A 31 9.52 9.23 -14.49
CA LYS A 31 10.11 10.57 -14.36
C LYS A 31 11.56 10.68 -14.81
N ASP A 32 12.16 9.59 -15.29
CA ASP A 32 13.55 9.55 -15.72
C ASP A 32 13.85 10.40 -16.99
N GLU A 33 12.82 10.99 -17.62
CA GLU A 33 12.99 11.74 -18.87
C GLU A 33 13.19 13.27 -18.74
N ALA A 34 12.96 13.90 -17.58
CA ALA A 34 13.16 15.36 -17.50
C ALA A 34 13.34 15.92 -16.08
N ASN A 35 14.59 16.22 -15.70
CA ASN A 35 15.00 17.35 -14.85
C ASN A 35 14.35 17.57 -13.46
N ASP A 36 13.48 16.68 -12.98
CA ASP A 36 12.79 16.83 -11.69
C ASP A 36 13.72 16.31 -10.59
N ARG A 37 14.72 17.13 -10.20
CA ARG A 37 15.64 16.87 -9.07
C ARG A 37 14.93 16.95 -7.72
N LYS A 38 13.81 16.26 -7.55
CA LYS A 38 13.26 16.00 -6.23
C LYS A 38 14.04 14.85 -5.62
N ASP A 39 14.44 15.03 -4.37
CA ASP A 39 15.04 13.94 -3.62
C ASP A 39 14.02 12.78 -3.45
N LEU A 40 14.54 11.55 -3.35
CA LEU A 40 13.74 10.34 -3.17
C LEU A 40 12.77 10.47 -1.98
N GLN A 41 13.21 11.13 -0.90
CA GLN A 41 12.39 11.37 0.29
C GLN A 41 11.19 12.27 -0.01
N GLN A 42 11.35 13.25 -0.90
CA GLN A 42 10.27 14.14 -1.31
C GLN A 42 9.23 13.38 -2.15
N HIS A 43 9.67 12.52 -3.07
CA HIS A 43 8.77 11.64 -3.81
C HIS A 43 7.99 10.69 -2.89
N LEU A 44 8.68 10.06 -1.94
CA LEU A 44 8.04 9.20 -0.96
C LEU A 44 6.97 9.96 -0.15
N THR A 45 7.29 11.17 0.31
CA THR A 45 6.35 12.01 1.06
C THR A 45 5.11 12.36 0.24
N GLU A 46 5.27 12.63 -1.06
CA GLU A 46 4.15 12.90 -1.96
C GLU A 46 3.26 11.68 -2.15
N ILE A 47 3.85 10.50 -2.33
CA ILE A 47 3.11 9.24 -2.47
C ILE A 47 2.37 8.87 -1.19
N VAL A 48 2.99 9.03 -0.01
CA VAL A 48 2.32 8.81 1.27
C VAL A 48 1.09 9.72 1.41
N ARG A 49 1.23 11.02 1.12
CA ARG A 49 0.08 11.94 1.14
C ARG A 49 -0.99 11.54 0.13
N LYS A 50 -0.61 11.04 -1.04
CA LYS A 50 -1.55 10.54 -2.06
C LYS A 50 -2.30 9.31 -1.53
N TYR A 51 -1.61 8.37 -0.91
CA TYR A 51 -2.20 7.19 -0.27
C TYR A 51 -3.25 7.57 0.77
N GLU A 52 -2.90 8.46 1.69
CA GLU A 52 -3.79 8.95 2.75
C GLU A 52 -5.03 9.67 2.19
N LYS A 53 -4.86 10.50 1.15
CA LYS A 53 -5.95 11.31 0.57
C LYS A 53 -6.81 10.57 -0.45
N SER A 54 -6.31 9.49 -1.04
CA SER A 54 -7.01 8.75 -2.11
C SER A 54 -8.19 7.91 -1.61
N GLY A 55 -8.33 7.73 -0.29
CA GLY A 55 -9.28 6.79 0.30
C GLY A 55 -8.80 5.33 0.26
N VAL A 56 -7.71 5.03 -0.44
CA VAL A 56 -7.11 3.69 -0.53
C VAL A 56 -6.68 3.20 0.86
N GLN A 57 -6.04 4.06 1.67
CA GLN A 57 -5.70 3.70 3.05
C GLN A 57 -6.91 3.22 3.85
N LYS A 58 -8.03 3.96 3.74
CA LYS A 58 -9.27 3.63 4.45
C LYS A 58 -9.86 2.32 3.94
N ALA A 59 -9.83 2.09 2.63
CA ALA A 59 -10.31 0.84 2.02
C ALA A 59 -9.47 -0.36 2.46
N VAL A 60 -8.14 -0.25 2.44
CA VAL A 60 -7.20 -1.28 2.92
C VAL A 60 -7.48 -1.63 4.37
N ILE A 61 -7.57 -0.63 5.26
CA ILE A 61 -7.87 -0.86 6.69
C ILE A 61 -9.21 -1.58 6.85
N ALA A 62 -10.25 -1.14 6.13
CA ALA A 62 -11.57 -1.75 6.22
C ALA A 62 -11.58 -3.21 5.72
N HIS A 63 -10.90 -3.51 4.62
CA HIS A 63 -10.83 -4.86 4.06
C HIS A 63 -10.00 -5.80 4.95
N ILE A 64 -8.90 -5.31 5.52
CA ILE A 64 -8.09 -6.08 6.47
C ILE A 64 -8.92 -6.39 7.73
N ALA A 65 -9.60 -5.40 8.30
CA ALA A 65 -10.48 -5.62 9.44
C ALA A 65 -11.55 -6.68 9.15
N ALA A 66 -12.17 -6.65 7.95
CA ALA A 66 -13.14 -7.65 7.53
C ALA A 66 -12.52 -9.05 7.39
N ALA A 67 -11.34 -9.17 6.81
CA ALA A 67 -10.63 -10.45 6.67
C ALA A 67 -10.31 -11.08 8.04
N PHE A 68 -9.80 -10.28 8.98
CA PHE A 68 -9.53 -10.73 10.35
C PHE A 68 -10.82 -11.08 11.12
N GLN A 69 -11.92 -10.37 10.87
CA GLN A 69 -13.22 -10.70 11.46
C GLN A 69 -13.74 -12.06 10.97
N GLN A 70 -13.52 -12.38 9.69
CA GLN A 70 -14.01 -13.61 9.07
C GLN A 70 -13.13 -14.83 9.35
N HIS A 71 -11.81 -14.65 9.40
CA HIS A 71 -10.83 -15.76 9.44
C HIS A 71 -9.96 -15.79 10.69
N GLY A 72 -10.17 -14.85 11.62
CA GLY A 72 -9.34 -14.71 12.82
C GLY A 72 -7.90 -14.33 12.45
N GLU A 73 -6.93 -14.94 13.12
CA GLU A 73 -5.49 -14.71 12.91
C GLU A 73 -4.81 -15.86 12.12
N SER A 74 -5.60 -16.67 11.39
CA SER A 74 -5.08 -17.76 10.56
C SER A 74 -4.22 -17.22 9.43
N VAL A 75 -2.90 -17.42 9.50
CA VAL A 75 -1.94 -16.92 8.48
C VAL A 75 -2.21 -17.54 7.11
N ASP A 76 -2.56 -18.83 7.07
CA ASP A 76 -2.81 -19.55 5.81
C ASP A 76 -4.03 -18.99 5.06
N ASP A 77 -5.06 -18.55 5.79
CA ASP A 77 -6.24 -17.92 5.21
C ASP A 77 -6.02 -16.42 4.92
N LEU A 78 -5.33 -15.72 5.82
CA LEU A 78 -5.10 -14.27 5.71
C LEU A 78 -4.15 -13.91 4.58
N CYS A 79 -3.05 -14.64 4.38
CA CYS A 79 -2.05 -14.34 3.35
C CYS A 79 -2.66 -14.15 1.95
N PRO A 80 -3.44 -15.10 1.39
CA PRO A 80 -4.02 -14.91 0.06
C PRO A 80 -5.01 -13.73 0.01
N MET A 81 -5.76 -13.45 1.08
CA MET A 81 -6.65 -12.29 1.14
C MET A 81 -5.87 -10.98 1.18
N LEU A 82 -4.81 -10.88 1.97
CA LEU A 82 -3.96 -9.69 2.05
C LEU A 82 -3.30 -9.38 0.69
N VAL A 83 -2.89 -10.42 -0.06
CA VAL A 83 -2.42 -10.27 -1.44
C VAL A 83 -3.52 -9.70 -2.33
N GLY A 84 -4.75 -10.25 -2.26
CA GLY A 84 -5.90 -9.72 -3.00
C GLY A 84 -6.19 -8.26 -2.67
N ILE A 85 -6.19 -7.91 -1.38
CA ILE A 85 -6.39 -6.53 -0.91
C ILE A 85 -5.34 -5.60 -1.51
N ALA A 86 -4.06 -5.97 -1.48
CA ALA A 86 -3.00 -5.17 -2.08
C ALA A 86 -3.24 -4.96 -3.59
N GLN A 87 -3.56 -6.02 -4.32
CA GLN A 87 -3.84 -5.98 -5.77
C GLN A 87 -5.06 -5.13 -6.13
N GLU A 88 -6.13 -5.20 -5.34
CA GLU A 88 -7.34 -4.39 -5.55
C GLU A 88 -7.09 -2.90 -5.29
N ASN A 89 -6.20 -2.59 -4.34
CA ASN A 89 -5.95 -1.24 -3.84
C ASN A 89 -4.68 -0.58 -4.41
N GLN A 90 -4.06 -1.16 -5.44
CA GLN A 90 -2.88 -0.54 -6.08
C GLN A 90 -3.20 0.87 -6.58
N MET A 91 -2.40 1.84 -6.15
CA MET A 91 -2.51 3.22 -6.62
C MET A 91 -1.95 3.43 -8.03
N CYS A 92 -1.17 2.46 -8.53
CA CYS A 92 -0.51 2.54 -9.83
C CYS A 92 -1.35 2.11 -11.02
N LYS A 93 -2.61 1.69 -10.82
CA LYS A 93 -3.52 1.33 -11.93
C LYS A 93 -3.71 2.46 -12.96
N THR A 94 -3.41 3.70 -12.58
CA THR A 94 -3.40 4.88 -13.46
C THR A 94 -2.20 4.95 -14.41
N TYR A 95 -1.14 4.17 -14.20
CA TYR A 95 0.02 4.08 -15.11
C TYR A 95 -0.10 2.90 -16.08
N SER A 96 -1.33 2.46 -16.38
CA SER A 96 -1.59 1.50 -17.45
C SER A 96 -0.78 1.91 -18.67
N LEU A 97 0.20 1.07 -19.01
CA LEU A 97 1.05 1.18 -20.20
C LEU A 97 0.15 1.49 -21.41
N PRO A 98 0.57 2.37 -22.34
CA PRO A 98 -0.15 2.53 -23.59
C PRO A 98 -0.30 1.14 -24.26
N GLN A 99 -1.54 0.77 -24.59
CA GLN A 99 -1.83 -0.38 -25.44
C GLN A 99 -1.42 -0.09 -26.88
#